data_AF-A0A8J7XW09-F1
#
_entry.id   AF-A0A8J7XW09-F1
#
_cell.length_a   1.000
_cell.length_b   1.000
_cell.length_c   1.000
_cell.angle_alpha   90.00
_cell.angle_beta   90.00
_cell.angle_gamma   90.00
#
_symmetry.space_group_name_H-M   'P 1'
#
loop_
_entity.id
_entity.type
_entity.pdbx_description
1 polymer ?
#
loop_
_entity_poly.entity_id
_entity_poly.type
_entity_poly.pdbx_seq_one_letter_code
_entity_poly.pdbx_strand_id
1 'polypeptide(L)' 'MHGRQEFFGIGFHGFGLLFWVLVAFFVVLVFLNSTKREEAIDILNKRYARGELSREEYTKMKEEILSK' A
#
# COMPACT_ATOMS: atom_id res chain seq x y z
N MET A 1 -6.30 -47.24 -21.67
CA MET A 1 -5.16 -46.72 -20.87
C MET A 1 -4.93 -45.28 -21.28
N HIS A 2 -5.53 -44.29 -20.59
CA HIS A 2 -5.30 -42.87 -20.88
C HIS A 2 -4.26 -42.34 -19.91
N GLY A 3 -3.01 -42.32 -20.38
CA GLY A 3 -1.86 -41.80 -19.66
C GLY A 3 -1.94 -40.28 -19.56
N ARG A 4 -1.90 -39.80 -18.30
CA ARG A 4 -1.77 -38.41 -17.88
C ARG A 4 -0.80 -37.62 -18.79
N GLN A 5 -1.34 -36.67 -19.54
CA GLN A 5 -0.58 -35.59 -20.17
C GLN A 5 -1.03 -34.22 -19.65
N GLU A 6 -1.26 -34.07 -18.34
CA GLU A 6 -1.71 -32.80 -17.75
C GLU A 6 -0.59 -31.96 -17.10
N PHE A 7 0.69 -32.34 -17.27
CA PHE A 7 1.79 -31.64 -16.61
C PHE A 7 2.60 -30.70 -17.51
N PHE A 8 2.32 -30.61 -18.82
CA PHE A 8 3.12 -29.81 -19.75
C PHE A 8 2.52 -28.45 -20.15
N GLY A 9 1.38 -28.05 -19.57
CA GLY A 9 0.77 -26.72 -19.78
C GLY A 9 0.99 -25.72 -18.63
N ILE A 10 1.42 -26.20 -17.47
CA ILE A 10 1.49 -25.41 -16.22
C ILE A 10 2.80 -24.60 -16.15
N GLY A 11 3.84 -24.99 -16.90
CA GLY A 11 5.18 -24.39 -16.83
C GLY A 11 5.32 -22.98 -17.44
N PHE A 12 4.47 -22.59 -18.39
CA PHE A 12 4.52 -21.25 -19.01
C PHE A 12 3.37 -20.34 -18.56
N HIS A 13 2.18 -20.91 -18.31
CA HIS A 13 1.03 -20.14 -17.80
C HIS A 13 1.05 -19.94 -16.28
N GLY A 14 1.65 -20.86 -15.51
CA GLY A 14 1.76 -20.75 -14.05
C GLY A 14 2.71 -19.64 -13.60
N PHE A 15 3.86 -19.50 -14.27
CA PHE A 15 4.83 -18.43 -13.97
C PHE A 15 4.32 -17.05 -14.36
N GLY A 16 3.62 -16.93 -15.49
CA GLY A 16 2.99 -15.67 -15.89
C GLY A 16 1.91 -15.22 -14.92
N LEU A 17 1.06 -16.13 -14.46
CA LEU A 17 0.00 -15.82 -13.50
C LEU A 17 0.58 -15.44 -12.13
N LEU A 18 1.59 -16.18 -11.64
CA LEU A 18 2.32 -15.83 -10.42
C LEU A 18 2.96 -14.45 -10.49
N PHE A 19 3.55 -14.09 -11.64
CA PHE A 19 4.12 -12.76 -11.86
C PHE A 19 3.04 -11.67 -11.74
N TRP A 20 1.89 -11.84 -12.39
CA TRP A 20 0.80 -10.85 -12.32
C TRP A 20 0.18 -10.74 -10.92
N VAL A 21 0.05 -11.85 -10.19
CA VAL A 21 -0.40 -11.84 -8.79
C VAL A 21 0.58 -11.07 -7.91
N LEU A 22 1.88 -11.28 -8.09
CA LEU A 22 2.92 -10.59 -7.31
C LEU A 22 2.98 -9.09 -7.63
N VAL A 23 2.82 -8.72 -8.91
CA VAL A 23 2.67 -7.31 -9.33
C VAL A 23 1.44 -6.66 -8.69
N ALA A 24 0.28 -7.31 -8.78
CA ALA A 24 -0.95 -6.79 -8.17
C ALA A 24 -0.82 -6.64 -6.65
N PHE A 25 -0.20 -7.61 -5.99
CA PHE A 25 0.10 -7.55 -4.56
C PHE A 25 0.99 -6.35 -4.20
N PHE A 26 2.08 -6.13 -4.94
CA PHE A 26 2.97 -4.98 -4.74
C PHE A 26 2.25 -3.64 -4.95
N VAL A 27 1.41 -3.53 -5.99
CA VAL A 27 0.60 -2.34 -6.24
C VAL A 27 -0.31 -2.06 -5.04
N VAL A 28 -1.07 -3.05 -4.57
CA VAL A 28 -1.96 -2.90 -3.42
C VAL A 28 -1.21 -2.44 -2.16
N LEU A 29 -0.02 -2.99 -1.89
CA LEU A 29 0.82 -2.58 -0.76
C LEU A 29 1.27 -1.11 -0.84
N VAL A 30 1.68 -0.65 -2.02
CA VAL A 30 2.10 0.75 -2.23
C VAL A 30 0.93 1.70 -2.00
N PHE A 31 -0.23 1.41 -2.60
CA PHE A 31 -1.41 2.26 -2.47
C PHE A 31 -1.94 2.30 -1.03
N LEU A 32 -2.01 1.16 -0.32
CA LEU A 32 -2.41 1.11 1.08
C LEU A 32 -1.51 1.94 2.00
N ASN A 33 -0.21 2.03 1.70
CA ASN A 33 0.72 2.82 2.49
C ASN A 33 0.58 4.33 2.22
N SER A 34 0.29 4.71 0.97
CA SER A 34 0.01 6.11 0.61
C SER A 34 -1.28 6.63 1.24
N THR A 35 -2.36 5.85 1.24
CA THR A 35 -3.67 6.29 1.77
C THR A 35 -3.62 6.56 3.28
N LYS A 36 -2.90 5.74 4.05
CA LYS A 36 -2.77 5.94 5.51
C LYS A 36 -2.05 7.23 5.87
N ARG A 37 -1.04 7.62 5.09
CA ARG A 37 -0.30 8.87 5.30
C ARG A 37 -1.19 10.08 5.02
N GLU A 38 -1.93 10.04 3.93
CA GLU A 38 -2.86 11.11 3.55
C GLU A 38 -3.95 11.28 4.61
N GLU A 39 -4.52 10.18 5.10
CA GLU A 39 -5.51 10.19 6.20
C GLU A 39 -4.94 10.77 7.50
N ALA A 40 -3.70 10.42 7.88
CA ALA A 40 -3.05 10.96 9.07
C ALA A 40 -2.82 12.48 8.97
N ILE A 41 -2.40 12.99 7.81
CA ILE A 41 -2.25 14.43 7.57
C ILE A 41 -3.60 15.14 7.62
N ASP A 42 -4.66 14.54 7.08
CA ASP A 42 -5.99 15.13 7.08
C ASP A 42 -6.57 15.25 8.51
N ILE A 43 -6.36 14.23 9.34
CA ILE A 43 -6.71 14.27 10.77
C ILE A 43 -5.93 15.37 11.49
N LEU A 44 -4.62 15.48 11.23
CA LEU A 44 -3.76 16.50 11.84
C LEU A 44 -4.23 17.92 11.47
N ASN A 45 -4.53 18.16 10.19
CA ASN A 45 -5.07 19.44 9.72
C ASN A 45 -6.40 19.79 10.41
N LYS A 46 -7.32 18.82 10.54
CA LYS A 46 -8.62 19.02 11.22
C LYS A 46 -8.46 19.41 12.68
N ARG A 47 -7.46 18.88 13.39
CA ARG A 47 -7.21 19.23 14.80
C ARG A 47 -6.59 20.62 14.95
N TYR A 48 -5.63 20.96 14.07
CA TYR A 48 -5.04 22.30 14.04
C TYR A 48 -6.08 23.38 13.72
N ALA A 49 -6.97 23.13 12.75
CA ALA A 49 -8.05 24.04 12.40
C ALA A 49 -9.06 24.26 13.54
N ARG A 50 -9.23 23.27 14.43
CA ARG A 50 -10.05 23.37 15.64
C ARG A 50 -9.35 24.10 16.79
N GLY A 51 -8.07 24.43 16.64
CA GLY A 51 -7.27 25.03 17.71
C GLY A 51 -6.87 24.03 18.80
N GLU A 52 -7.05 22.73 18.57
CA GLU A 52 -6.66 21.65 19.52
C GLU A 52 -5.14 21.47 19.58
N LEU A 53 -4.39 22.02 18.62
CA LEU A 53 -2.94 21.92 18.49
C LEU A 53 -2.33 23.31 18.31
N SER A 54 -1.19 23.55 18.97
CA SER A 54 -0.34 24.69 18.68
C SER A 54 0.40 24.53 17.33
N ARG A 55 0.93 25.63 16.80
CA ARG A 55 1.70 25.63 15.54
C ARG A 55 2.94 24.74 15.62
N GLU A 56 3.60 24.72 16.78
CA GLU A 56 4.81 23.92 17.03
C GLU A 56 4.48 22.43 17.06
N GLU A 57 3.41 22.03 17.73
CA GLU A 57 2.92 20.64 17.77
C GLU A 57 2.50 20.15 16.38
N TYR A 58 1.76 20.96 15.62
CA TYR A 58 1.37 20.64 14.25
C TYR A 58 2.59 20.40 13.36
N THR A 59 3.59 21.28 13.43
CA THR A 59 4.78 21.21 12.57
C THR A 59 5.61 19.98 12.87
N LYS A 60 5.87 19.69 14.16
CA LYS A 60 6.61 18.48 14.57
C LYS A 60 5.92 17.20 14.12
N MET A 61 4.62 17.06 14.34
CA MET A 61 3.88 15.86 13.94
C MET A 61 3.83 15.71 12.42
N LYS A 62 3.67 16.80 11.67
CA LYS A 62 3.67 16.78 10.21
C LYS A 62 5.01 16.33 9.66
N GLU A 63 6.12 16.82 10.21
CA GLU A 63 7.47 16.38 9.82
C GLU A 63 7.71 14.91 10.16
N GLU A 64 7.23 14.43 11.31
CA GLU A 64 7.32 13.01 11.67
C GLU A 64 6.53 12.11 10.70
N ILE A 65 5.32 12.53 10.32
CA ILE A 65 4.48 11.81 9.35
C ILE A 65 5.09 11.84 7.94
N LEU A 66 5.79 12.91 7.55
CA LEU A 66 6.42 13.03 6.23
C LEU A 66 7.81 12.37 6.14
N SER A 67 8.52 12.22 7.27
CA SER A 67 9.88 11.66 7.31
C SER A 67 9.96 10.14 7.49
N LYS A 68 8.91 9.50 8.04
CA LYS A 68 8.71 8.04 7.95
C LYS A 68 8.30 7.61 6.54
#